data_AF-A0A315AP14-F1
#
_entry.id   AF-A0A315AP14-F1
#
_cell.length_a   1.000
_cell.length_b   1.000
_cell.length_c   1.000
_cell.angle_alpha   90.00
_cell.angle_beta   90.00
_cell.angle_gamma   90.00
#
_symmetry.space_group_name_H-M   'P 1'
#
loop_
_entity.id
_entity.type
_entity.pdbx_description
1 polymer ?
#
loop_
_entity_poly.entity_id
_entity_poly.type
_entity_poly.pdbx_seq_one_letter_code
_entity_poly.pdbx_strand_id
1 'polypeptide(L)'
;MPVCTEPGGAVLRVLVGEALGQRSPVRAASPTLYLDVQLPAHSSWALPAMAREMAIYSPEQALQVNGQDVAAQEMVVLVPGETSAIAAGAQGARFVVIGGAPLAQAVRMWWNYVSVDPQRIAAAARRWNEGGFDAIAGETQRVAGPAVPF
;
A
#
# COMPACT_ATOMS: atom_id res chain seq x y z
N MET A 1 1.77 -14.07 -9.65
CA MET A 1 2.00 -13.73 -8.22
C MET A 1 1.58 -14.92 -7.39
N PRO A 2 2.33 -15.30 -6.34
CA PRO A 2 2.00 -16.48 -5.54
C PRO A 2 0.70 -16.25 -4.76
N VAL A 3 -0.04 -17.33 -4.57
CA VAL A 3 -1.34 -17.35 -3.89
C VAL A 3 -1.29 -18.39 -2.78
N CYS A 4 -1.81 -18.07 -1.61
CA CYS A 4 -2.02 -19.02 -0.53
C CYS A 4 -3.44 -18.94 0.00
N THR A 5 -3.88 -20.02 0.65
CA THR A 5 -5.20 -20.12 1.27
C THR A 5 -5.03 -20.58 2.70
N GLU A 6 -5.58 -19.81 3.63
CA GLU A 6 -5.51 -20.10 5.06
C GLU A 6 -6.61 -21.09 5.47
N PRO A 7 -6.45 -21.81 6.61
CA PRO A 7 -7.46 -22.74 7.13
C PRO A 7 -8.88 -22.17 7.38
N GLY A 8 -9.07 -20.85 7.29
CA GLY A 8 -10.37 -20.16 7.36
C GLY A 8 -10.97 -19.73 6.01
N GLY A 9 -10.36 -20.12 4.88
CA GLY A 9 -10.83 -19.77 3.54
C GLY A 9 -10.39 -18.39 3.03
N ALA A 10 -9.61 -17.64 3.81
CA ALA A 10 -8.98 -16.42 3.34
C ALA A 10 -7.98 -16.75 2.22
N VAL A 11 -8.13 -16.10 1.07
CA VAL A 11 -7.24 -16.26 -0.07
C VAL A 11 -6.37 -15.01 -0.18
N LEU A 12 -5.06 -15.20 -0.18
CA LEU A 12 -4.09 -14.11 -0.22
C LEU A 12 -3.25 -14.20 -1.47
N ARG A 13 -2.99 -13.06 -2.11
CA ARG A 13 -1.99 -12.93 -3.18
C ARG A 13 -0.89 -12.01 -2.70
N VAL A 14 0.36 -12.48 -2.76
CA VAL A 14 1.52 -11.67 -2.37
C VAL A 14 1.95 -10.84 -3.58
N LEU A 15 1.58 -9.55 -3.56
CA LEU A 15 1.91 -8.62 -4.64
C LEU A 15 3.37 -8.17 -4.52
N VAL A 16 3.81 -7.81 -3.32
CA VAL A 16 5.19 -7.41 -3.00
C VAL A 16 5.60 -8.01 -1.66
N GLY A 17 6.85 -8.45 -1.56
CA GLY A 17 7.40 -9.00 -0.34
C GLY A 17 7.16 -10.49 -0.17
N GLU A 18 6.98 -10.90 1.09
CA GLU A 18 6.81 -12.27 1.50
C GLU A 18 5.75 -12.36 2.61
N ALA A 19 4.88 -13.37 2.52
CA ALA A 19 3.88 -13.68 3.52
C ALA A 19 3.56 -15.18 3.49
N LEU A 20 3.40 -15.79 4.67
CA LEU A 20 2.95 -17.19 4.81
C LEU A 20 3.77 -18.19 3.96
N GLY A 21 5.10 -17.99 3.90
CA GLY A 21 6.01 -18.83 3.10
C GLY A 21 5.96 -18.60 1.58
N GLN A 22 5.15 -17.66 1.11
CA GLN A 22 5.04 -17.26 -0.30
C GLN A 22 5.78 -15.94 -0.55
N ARG A 23 6.59 -15.88 -1.62
CA ARG A 23 7.39 -14.71 -1.96
C ARG A 23 7.09 -14.18 -3.36
N SER A 24 6.81 -12.89 -3.46
CA SER A 24 6.62 -12.21 -4.75
C SER A 24 7.95 -12.07 -5.52
N PRO A 25 7.95 -12.19 -6.86
CA PRO A 25 9.14 -11.91 -7.68
C PRO A 25 9.44 -10.41 -7.80
N VAL A 26 8.53 -9.53 -7.35
CA VAL A 26 8.72 -8.08 -7.42
C VAL A 26 9.84 -7.66 -6.46
N ARG A 27 10.88 -7.03 -7.03
CA ARG A 27 11.98 -6.46 -6.26
C ARG A 27 11.55 -5.13 -5.66
N ALA A 28 11.57 -5.04 -4.33
CA ALA A 28 11.39 -3.79 -3.59
C ALA A 28 12.76 -3.25 -3.12
N ALA A 29 12.91 -1.94 -3.04
CA ALA A 29 14.13 -1.28 -2.56
C ALA A 29 14.27 -1.31 -1.03
N SER A 30 13.19 -1.63 -0.31
CA SER A 30 13.13 -1.77 1.14
C SER A 30 12.19 -2.92 1.52
N PRO A 31 12.26 -3.45 2.77
CA PRO A 31 11.28 -4.41 3.27
C PRO A 31 9.86 -3.86 3.10
N THR A 32 9.09 -4.49 2.22
CA THR A 32 7.76 -4.06 1.79
C THR A 32 6.84 -5.27 1.77
N LEU A 33 5.65 -5.11 2.29
CA LEU A 33 4.57 -6.08 2.28
C LEU A 33 3.40 -5.46 1.53
N TYR A 34 2.91 -6.13 0.50
CA TYR A 34 1.68 -5.74 -0.18
C TYR A 34 0.89 -7.00 -0.55
N LEU A 35 -0.25 -7.19 0.11
CA LEU A 35 -1.14 -8.32 -0.09
C LEU A 35 -2.49 -7.86 -0.67
N ASP A 36 -3.05 -8.66 -1.56
CA ASP A 36 -4.46 -8.64 -1.96
C ASP A 36 -5.14 -9.82 -1.25
N VAL A 37 -6.13 -9.53 -0.41
CA VAL A 37 -6.78 -10.51 0.47
C VAL A 37 -8.25 -10.56 0.16
N GLN A 38 -8.75 -11.78 -0.08
CA GLN A 38 -10.17 -12.07 -0.20
C GLN A 38 -10.60 -12.90 1.00
N LEU A 39 -11.55 -12.37 1.78
CA LEU A 39 -12.11 -12.98 2.96
C LEU A 39 -13.56 -13.41 2.67
N PRO A 40 -13.92 -14.70 2.81
CA PRO A 40 -15.28 -15.17 2.59
C PRO A 40 -16.34 -14.47 3.46
N ALA A 41 -17.60 -14.57 3.06
CA ALA A 41 -18.72 -14.07 3.84
C ALA A 41 -18.75 -14.67 5.25
N HIS A 42 -19.05 -13.85 6.25
CA HIS A 42 -19.15 -14.24 7.67
C HIS A 42 -17.90 -14.95 8.21
N SER A 43 -16.74 -14.71 7.62
CA SER A 43 -15.49 -15.29 8.06
C SER A 43 -14.59 -14.25 8.72
N SER A 44 -13.64 -14.75 9.51
CA SER A 44 -12.63 -13.95 10.18
C SER A 44 -11.24 -14.49 9.91
N TRP A 45 -10.26 -13.61 9.88
CA TRP A 45 -8.86 -13.96 9.76
C TRP A 45 -8.04 -13.23 10.82
N ALA A 46 -7.21 -13.99 11.54
CA ALA A 46 -6.21 -13.44 12.44
C ALA A 46 -4.98 -13.06 11.61
N LEU A 47 -4.89 -11.79 11.23
CA LEU A 47 -3.78 -11.24 10.46
C LEU A 47 -2.55 -11.11 11.37
N PRO A 48 -1.50 -11.93 11.19
CA PRO A 48 -0.29 -11.82 12.02
C PRO A 48 0.50 -10.55 11.70
N ALA A 49 1.31 -10.11 12.66
CA ALA A 49 2.25 -9.00 12.50
C ALA A 49 3.40 -9.34 11.52
N MET A 50 3.12 -9.29 10.22
CA MET A 50 4.05 -9.68 9.14
C MET A 50 5.05 -8.58 8.77
N ALA A 51 4.79 -7.33 9.16
CA ALA A 51 5.71 -6.21 8.98
C ALA A 51 5.69 -5.31 10.22
N ARG A 52 6.70 -4.43 10.31
CA ARG A 52 6.86 -3.51 11.45
C ARG A 52 5.75 -2.47 11.51
N GLU A 53 5.38 -1.93 10.36
CA GLU A 53 4.22 -1.05 10.20
C GLU A 53 3.28 -1.70 9.20
N MET A 54 1.98 -1.71 9.50
CA MET A 54 0.95 -2.26 8.63
C MET A 54 -0.29 -1.40 8.66
N ALA A 55 -1.00 -1.37 7.53
CA ALA A 55 -2.32 -0.82 7.39
C ALA A 55 -3.17 -1.72 6.50
N ILE A 56 -4.49 -1.64 6.67
CA ILE A 56 -5.44 -2.27 5.76
C ILE A 56 -6.29 -1.22 5.07
N TYR A 57 -6.72 -1.52 3.86
CA TYR A 57 -7.62 -0.68 3.09
C TYR A 57 -8.57 -1.54 2.27
N SER A 58 -9.87 -1.30 2.40
CA SER A 58 -10.90 -2.01 1.65
C SER A 58 -11.57 -1.06 0.65
N PRO A 59 -11.49 -1.30 -0.67
CA PRO A 59 -12.07 -0.39 -1.66
C PRO A 59 -13.61 -0.39 -1.67
N GLU A 60 -14.24 -1.53 -1.38
CA GLU A 60 -15.67 -1.74 -1.65
C GLU A 60 -16.47 -2.19 -0.43
N GLN A 61 -15.94 -3.13 0.37
CA GLN A 61 -16.69 -3.71 1.48
C GLN A 61 -16.26 -3.12 2.83
N ALA A 62 -17.22 -2.87 3.71
CA ALA A 62 -16.93 -2.60 5.11
C ALA A 62 -16.34 -3.85 5.80
N LEU A 63 -15.55 -3.63 6.84
CA LEU A 63 -14.87 -4.66 7.62
C LEU A 63 -15.08 -4.40 9.11
N GLN A 64 -14.81 -5.42 9.93
CA GLN A 64 -14.46 -5.21 11.33
C GLN A 64 -12.98 -5.46 11.56
N VAL A 65 -12.34 -4.57 12.29
CA VAL A 65 -10.93 -4.68 12.71
C VAL A 65 -10.90 -4.63 14.22
N ASN A 66 -10.46 -5.71 14.86
CA ASN A 66 -10.43 -5.84 16.32
C ASN A 66 -11.79 -5.52 16.97
N GLY A 67 -12.89 -5.90 16.30
CA GLY A 67 -14.26 -5.67 16.74
C GLY A 67 -14.80 -4.26 16.50
N GLN A 68 -14.05 -3.38 15.84
CA GLN A 68 -14.51 -2.05 15.43
C GLN A 68 -14.94 -2.04 13.97
N ASP A 69 -16.11 -1.48 13.68
CA ASP A 69 -16.60 -1.30 12.32
C ASP A 69 -15.74 -0.27 11.57
N VAL A 70 -15.37 -0.60 10.33
CA VAL A 70 -14.55 0.22 9.43
C VAL A 70 -15.28 0.28 8.10
N ALA A 71 -15.55 1.50 7.64
CA ALA A 71 -16.26 1.66 6.38
C ALA A 71 -15.36 1.31 5.19
N ALA A 72 -15.98 0.99 4.06
CA ALA A 72 -15.23 0.93 2.81
C ALA A 72 -14.55 2.28 2.53
N GLN A 73 -13.40 2.23 1.90
CA GLN A 73 -12.56 3.37 1.54
C GLN A 73 -11.92 4.10 2.73
N GLU A 74 -11.95 3.48 3.93
CA GLU A 74 -11.17 3.91 5.07
C GLU A 74 -9.88 3.09 5.20
N MET A 75 -8.79 3.76 5.57
CA MET A 75 -7.52 3.11 5.88
C MET A 75 -7.36 2.98 7.39
N VAL A 76 -7.03 1.78 7.84
CA VAL A 76 -6.78 1.50 9.26
C VAL A 76 -5.32 1.16 9.44
N VAL A 77 -4.62 1.98 10.23
CA VAL A 77 -3.26 1.68 10.68
C VAL A 77 -3.34 0.69 11.84
N LEU A 78 -2.63 -0.43 11.72
CA LEU A 78 -2.62 -1.49 12.71
C LEU A 78 -1.57 -1.23 13.79
N VAL A 79 -1.81 -1.76 14.98
CA VAL A 79 -0.86 -1.67 16.09
C VAL A 79 0.39 -2.51 15.75
N PRO A 80 1.60 -1.91 15.74
CA PRO A 80 2.84 -2.64 15.45
C PRO A 80 3.06 -3.83 16.38
N GLY A 81 3.43 -4.98 15.80
CA GLY A 81 3.78 -6.19 16.55
C GLY A 81 2.59 -6.99 17.09
N GLU A 82 1.35 -6.55 16.84
CA GLU A 82 0.15 -7.24 17.30
C GLU A 82 -0.57 -7.96 16.15
N THR A 83 -1.14 -9.13 16.46
CA THR A 83 -2.07 -9.82 15.56
C THR A 83 -3.40 -9.07 15.55
N SER A 84 -3.92 -8.75 14.36
CA SER A 84 -5.21 -8.05 14.21
C SER A 84 -6.30 -9.02 13.75
N ALA A 85 -7.45 -9.00 14.39
CA ALA A 85 -8.62 -9.78 13.99
C ALA A 85 -9.42 -9.02 12.93
N ILE A 86 -9.47 -9.55 11.71
CA ILE A 86 -10.24 -8.99 10.60
C ILE A 86 -11.47 -9.85 10.37
N ALA A 87 -12.67 -9.25 10.34
CA ALA A 87 -13.90 -9.97 10.04
C ALA A 87 -14.66 -9.32 8.88
N ALA A 88 -15.23 -10.16 8.02
CA ALA A 88 -16.05 -9.75 6.89
C ALA A 88 -17.55 -9.97 7.18
N GLY A 89 -18.37 -9.08 6.62
CA GLY A 89 -19.83 -9.20 6.68
C GLY A 89 -20.39 -10.25 5.73
N ALA A 90 -21.70 -10.15 5.46
CA ALA A 90 -22.45 -11.10 4.65
C ALA A 90 -22.02 -11.19 3.18
N GLN A 91 -21.34 -10.16 2.66
CA GLN A 91 -20.85 -10.13 1.29
C GLN A 91 -19.41 -10.64 1.15
N GLY A 92 -18.77 -11.05 2.26
CA GLY A 92 -17.33 -11.20 2.30
C GLY A 92 -16.63 -9.83 2.16
N ALA A 93 -15.34 -9.85 1.88
CA ALA A 93 -14.59 -8.63 1.61
C ALA A 93 -13.36 -8.90 0.76
N ARG A 94 -12.96 -7.91 -0.04
CA ARG A 94 -11.65 -7.87 -0.68
C ARG A 94 -10.93 -6.60 -0.27
N PHE A 95 -9.77 -6.75 0.34
CA PHE A 95 -9.00 -5.63 0.88
C PHE A 95 -7.52 -5.86 0.65
N VAL A 96 -6.74 -4.81 0.85
CA VAL A 96 -5.29 -4.88 0.80
C VAL A 96 -4.68 -4.77 2.18
N VAL A 97 -3.56 -5.46 2.39
CA VAL A 97 -2.67 -5.24 3.52
C VAL A 97 -1.40 -4.60 2.97
N ILE A 98 -1.07 -3.43 3.48
CA ILE A 98 0.11 -2.65 3.08
C ILE A 98 1.00 -2.56 4.32
N GLY A 99 2.29 -2.85 4.18
CA GLY A 99 3.21 -2.74 5.30
C GLY A 99 4.67 -2.69 4.87
N GLY A 100 5.54 -2.51 5.85
CA GLY A 100 6.97 -2.49 5.59
C GLY A 100 7.81 -2.07 6.79
N ALA A 101 9.08 -1.80 6.52
CA ALA A 101 9.95 -1.13 7.47
C ALA A 101 9.67 0.39 7.45
N PRO A 102 9.71 1.07 8.61
CA PRO A 102 9.65 2.52 8.64
C PRO A 102 10.78 3.13 7.81
N LEU A 103 10.51 4.30 7.24
CA LEU A 103 11.55 5.05 6.54
C LEU A 103 12.67 5.42 7.51
N ALA A 104 13.92 5.35 7.05
CA ALA A 104 15.09 5.67 7.86
C ALA A 104 15.10 7.12 8.37
N GLN A 105 14.42 8.02 7.66
CA GLN A 105 14.24 9.42 8.02
C GLN A 105 12.98 9.98 7.36
N ALA A 106 12.50 11.12 7.86
CA ALA A 106 11.39 11.83 7.25
C ALA A 106 11.73 12.25 5.81
N VAL A 107 10.78 12.06 4.91
CA VAL A 107 10.86 12.49 3.51
C VAL A 107 9.90 13.64 3.26
N ARG A 108 10.22 14.47 2.28
CA ARG A 108 9.31 15.47 1.72
C ARG A 108 8.70 14.89 0.46
N MET A 109 7.39 15.04 0.34
CA MET A 109 6.66 14.74 -0.87
C MET A 109 6.02 16.03 -1.38
N TRP A 110 6.24 16.34 -2.64
CA TRP A 110 5.55 17.41 -3.34
C TRP A 110 5.22 16.91 -4.73
N TRP A 111 3.92 16.88 -5.04
CA TRP A 111 3.41 16.33 -6.29
C TRP A 111 4.04 14.94 -6.55
N ASN A 112 4.60 14.71 -7.73
CA ASN A 112 5.22 13.43 -8.12
C ASN A 112 6.66 13.24 -7.62
N TYR A 113 7.19 14.13 -6.76
CA TYR A 113 8.57 14.10 -6.30
C TYR A 113 8.68 13.84 -4.81
N VAL A 114 9.53 12.86 -4.46
CA VAL A 114 9.83 12.47 -3.09
C VAL A 114 11.33 12.56 -2.86
N SER A 115 11.75 13.33 -1.85
CA SER A 115 13.15 13.40 -1.44
C SER A 115 13.28 13.87 0.00
N VAL A 116 14.42 13.55 0.62
CA VAL A 116 14.81 14.15 1.90
C VAL A 116 15.36 15.58 1.71
N ASP A 117 15.86 15.88 0.51
CA ASP A 117 16.46 17.15 0.15
C ASP A 117 15.47 18.02 -0.65
N PRO A 118 15.01 19.17 -0.10
CA PRO A 118 14.10 20.05 -0.81
C PRO A 118 14.71 20.62 -2.10
N GLN A 119 16.02 20.83 -2.18
CA GLN A 119 16.64 21.37 -3.39
C GLN A 119 16.52 20.41 -4.58
N ARG A 120 16.55 19.09 -4.34
CA ARG A 120 16.29 18.07 -5.36
C ARG A 120 14.86 18.14 -5.88
N ILE A 121 13.89 18.37 -4.99
CA ILE A 121 12.49 18.53 -5.37
C ILE A 121 12.31 19.80 -6.23
N ALA A 122 12.88 20.93 -5.82
CA ALA A 122 12.80 22.19 -6.57
C ALA A 122 13.48 22.07 -7.96
N ALA A 123 14.63 21.39 -8.02
CA ALA A 123 15.33 21.15 -9.28
C ALA A 123 14.52 20.23 -10.22
N ALA A 124 13.90 19.16 -9.69
CA ALA A 124 13.03 18.28 -10.47
C ALA A 124 11.77 19.01 -10.97
N ALA A 125 11.19 19.88 -10.15
CA ALA A 125 10.03 20.70 -10.51
C ALA A 125 10.36 21.71 -11.63
N ARG A 126 11.51 22.40 -11.55
CA ARG A 126 11.99 23.28 -12.62
C ARG A 126 12.24 22.49 -13.91
N ARG A 127 12.97 21.37 -13.82
CA ARG A 127 13.22 20.48 -14.96
C ARG A 127 11.92 19.99 -15.59
N TRP A 128 10.89 19.70 -14.79
CA TRP A 128 9.56 19.46 -15.33
C TRP A 128 9.08 20.69 -16.07
N ASN A 129 8.85 21.82 -15.43
CA ASN A 129 8.25 22.97 -16.12
C ASN A 129 9.00 23.43 -17.39
N GLU A 130 10.32 23.25 -17.45
CA GLU A 130 11.18 23.56 -18.60
C GLU A 130 11.22 22.48 -19.70
N GLY A 131 10.63 21.30 -19.47
CA GLY A 131 10.57 20.22 -20.47
C GLY A 131 11.85 19.36 -20.55
N GLY A 132 12.65 19.33 -19.48
CA GLY A 132 13.93 18.63 -19.47
C GLY A 132 13.87 17.12 -19.21
N PHE A 133 12.69 16.50 -19.14
CA PHE A 133 12.53 15.04 -19.06
C PHE A 133 12.25 14.46 -20.45
N ASP A 134 12.65 13.21 -20.66
CA ASP A 134 12.48 12.53 -21.94
C ASP A 134 11.01 12.49 -22.37
N ALA A 135 10.77 12.77 -23.64
CA ALA A 135 9.44 12.67 -24.22
C ALA A 135 9.03 11.19 -24.33
N ILE A 136 7.76 10.91 -24.08
CA ILE A 136 7.16 9.60 -24.29
C ILE A 136 6.69 9.55 -25.74
N ALA A 137 7.16 8.56 -26.51
CA ALA A 137 6.80 8.43 -27.92
C ALA A 137 5.28 8.31 -28.09
N GLY A 138 4.70 9.14 -28.96
CA GLY A 138 3.26 9.18 -29.23
C GLY A 138 2.45 10.05 -28.25
N GLU A 139 3.04 10.49 -27.15
CA GLU A 139 2.39 11.43 -26.23
C GLU A 139 2.57 12.86 -26.74
N THR A 140 1.47 13.59 -26.85
CA THR A 140 1.44 14.97 -27.38
C THR A 140 1.00 15.98 -26.32
N GLN A 141 0.42 15.49 -25.22
CA GLN A 141 -0.05 16.33 -24.13
C GLN A 141 0.86 16.22 -22.92
N ARG A 142 0.88 17.30 -22.15
CA ARG A 142 1.68 17.38 -20.94
C ARG A 142 0.88 17.97 -19.80
N VAL A 143 0.90 17.29 -18.66
CA VAL A 143 0.35 17.84 -17.42
C VAL A 143 1.27 18.95 -16.91
N ALA A 144 0.75 20.17 -16.79
CA ALA A 144 1.51 21.28 -16.20
C ALA A 144 1.85 20.96 -14.74
N GLY A 145 3.11 21.19 -14.35
CA GLY A 145 3.51 21.07 -12.96
C GLY A 145 2.94 22.24 -12.13
N PRO A 146 2.75 22.06 -10.81
CA PRO A 146 2.45 23.19 -9.94
C PRO A 146 3.64 24.17 -9.87
N ALA A 147 3.41 25.36 -9.31
CA ALA A 147 4.48 26.32 -9.04
C ALA A 147 5.57 25.68 -8.19
N VAL A 148 6.83 25.91 -8.55
CA VAL A 148 7.98 25.29 -7.88
C VAL A 148 7.88 25.57 -6.38
N PRO A 149 7.92 24.52 -5.54
CA PRO A 149 7.88 24.72 -4.11
C PRO A 149 9.22 25.33 -3.67
N PHE A 150 9.18 26.22 -2.66
CA PHE A 150 10.34 26.85 -1.99
C PHE A 150 11.39 27.54 -2.89
#